data_AF-T2J0B6-F1
#
_entry.id   AF-T2J0B6-F1
#
_cell.length_a   1.000
_cell.length_b   1.000
_cell.length_c   1.000
_cell.angle_alpha   90.00
_cell.angle_beta   90.00
_cell.angle_gamma   90.00
#
_symmetry.space_group_name_H-M   'P 1'
#
loop_
_entity.id
_entity.type
_entity.pdbx_description
1 polymer ?
#
loop_
_entity_poly.entity_id
_entity_poly.type
_entity_poly.pdbx_seq_one_letter_code
_entity_poly.pdbx_strand_id
1 'polypeptide(L)'
;MKIKNWFLNIVLISLLLLNGCASNELENFESTKPVLKGEIIVWAEIPVGLTEKQSAYFQDIVSDTMKPFRKLNPNVNASTKFVLPDEELSHFSQELVRGAGPDIFRLL
;
A
#
# COMPACT_ATOMS: atom_id res chain seq x y z
N MET A 1 -9.55 -5.64 58.45
CA MET A 1 -10.59 -5.08 57.56
C MET A 1 -10.09 -4.56 56.20
N LYS A 2 -8.79 -4.63 55.84
CA LYS A 2 -8.28 -4.08 54.56
C LYS A 2 -8.25 -5.09 53.40
N ILE A 3 -8.14 -6.40 53.68
CA ILE A 3 -8.02 -7.45 52.66
C ILE A 3 -9.35 -7.73 51.93
N LYS A 4 -10.50 -7.58 52.63
CA LYS A 4 -11.83 -7.79 52.04
C LYS A 4 -12.16 -6.81 50.92
N ASN A 5 -11.67 -5.56 51.00
CA ASN A 5 -11.87 -4.57 49.93
C ASN A 5 -10.98 -4.80 48.72
N TRP A 6 -9.84 -5.48 48.88
CA TRP A 6 -8.91 -5.70 47.78
C TRP A 6 -9.44 -6.76 46.81
N PHE A 7 -10.03 -7.84 47.35
CA PHE A 7 -10.70 -8.85 46.53
C PHE A 7 -11.90 -8.27 45.77
N LEU A 8 -12.71 -7.44 46.44
CA LEU A 8 -13.86 -6.79 45.80
C LEU A 8 -13.44 -5.86 44.65
N ASN A 9 -12.36 -5.10 44.83
CA ASN A 9 -11.81 -4.23 43.79
C ASN A 9 -11.26 -5.02 42.60
N ILE A 10 -10.57 -6.14 42.84
CA ILE A 10 -10.08 -7.01 41.76
C ILE A 10 -11.27 -7.56 40.96
N VAL A 11 -12.32 -8.04 41.63
CA VAL A 11 -13.53 -8.53 40.97
C VAL A 11 -14.23 -7.43 40.17
N LEU A 12 -14.31 -6.20 40.71
CA LEU A 12 -14.90 -5.06 40.01
C LEU A 12 -14.12 -4.68 38.75
N ILE A 13 -12.79 -4.60 38.83
CA ILE A 13 -11.93 -4.29 37.69
C ILE A 13 -12.03 -5.39 36.63
N SER A 14 -12.10 -6.66 37.05
CA SER A 14 -12.29 -7.80 36.16
C SER A 14 -13.61 -7.71 35.40
N LEU A 15 -14.70 -7.38 36.10
CA LEU A 15 -16.03 -7.20 35.50
C LEU A 15 -16.08 -6.00 34.54
N LEU A 16 -15.40 -4.90 34.86
CA LEU A 16 -15.29 -3.73 33.98
C LEU A 16 -14.49 -4.06 32.71
N LEU A 17 -13.39 -4.81 32.83
CA LEU A 17 -12.59 -5.23 31.68
C LEU A 17 -13.32 -6.27 30.80
N LEU A 18 -14.08 -7.18 31.40
CA LEU A 18 -14.89 -8.17 30.67
C LEU A 18 -16.05 -7.52 29.91
N ASN A 19 -16.74 -6.54 30.50
CA ASN A 19 -17.83 -5.82 29.81
C ASN A 19 -17.30 -4.80 28.80
N GLY A 20 -16.14 -4.20 29.04
CA GLY A 20 -15.48 -3.29 28.08
C GLY A 20 -14.96 -3.98 26.82
N CYS A 21 -14.84 -5.32 26.83
CA CYS A 21 -14.47 -6.11 25.66
C CYS A 21 -15.70 -6.65 24.89
N ALA A 22 -16.89 -6.64 25.51
CA ALA A 22 -18.12 -7.18 24.93
C ALA A 22 -18.88 -6.18 24.03
N SER A 23 -18.55 -4.88 24.07
CA SER A 23 -19.24 -3.85 23.27
C SER A 23 -18.57 -3.51 21.94
N ASN A 24 -17.53 -4.26 21.55
CA ASN A 24 -16.94 -4.15 20.21
C ASN A 24 -17.34 -5.35 19.36
N GLU A 25 -18.63 -5.67 19.29
CA GLU A 25 -19.15 -6.10 18.01
C GLU A 25 -19.12 -4.85 17.12
N LEU A 26 -17.94 -4.57 16.56
CA LEU A 26 -17.86 -3.88 15.29
C LEU A 26 -18.82 -4.68 14.42
N GLU A 27 -19.99 -4.10 14.12
CA GLU A 27 -20.78 -4.54 12.99
C GLU A 27 -19.79 -4.64 11.84
N ASN A 28 -19.39 -5.86 11.51
CA ASN A 28 -18.71 -6.16 10.27
C ASN A 28 -19.78 -5.87 9.22
N PHE A 29 -19.94 -4.59 8.89
CA PHE A 29 -20.40 -4.18 7.59
C PHE A 29 -19.44 -4.88 6.64
N GLU A 30 -19.86 -6.05 6.15
CA GLU A 30 -19.44 -6.58 4.88
C GLU A 30 -19.84 -5.52 3.84
N SER A 31 -19.08 -4.43 3.82
CA SER A 31 -18.81 -3.73 2.59
C SER A 31 -18.24 -4.83 1.70
N THR A 32 -19.07 -5.34 0.79
CA THR A 32 -18.62 -6.01 -0.41
C THR A 32 -17.70 -5.01 -1.10
N LYS A 33 -16.44 -5.01 -0.67
CA LYS A 33 -15.42 -4.13 -1.24
C LYS A 33 -15.44 -4.45 -2.72
N PRO A 34 -15.66 -3.45 -3.58
CA PRO A 34 -15.68 -3.69 -5.01
C PRO A 34 -14.39 -4.40 -5.38
N VAL A 35 -14.51 -5.54 -6.08
CA VAL A 35 -13.35 -6.25 -6.58
C VAL A 35 -12.71 -5.35 -7.62
N LEU A 36 -11.59 -4.71 -7.26
CA LEU A 36 -10.85 -3.85 -8.16
C LEU A 36 -10.31 -4.70 -9.31
N LYS A 37 -10.57 -4.27 -10.55
CA LYS A 37 -10.12 -4.92 -11.78
C LYS A 37 -9.63 -3.85 -12.76
N GLY A 38 -8.63 -4.18 -13.55
CA GLY A 38 -8.07 -3.28 -14.55
C GLY A 38 -6.56 -3.40 -14.68
N GLU A 39 -5.97 -2.49 -15.43
CA GLU A 39 -4.53 -2.34 -15.58
C GLU A 39 -4.09 -1.02 -14.94
N ILE A 40 -2.93 -1.04 -14.29
CA ILE A 40 -2.26 0.15 -13.76
C ILE A 40 -0.83 0.14 -14.28
N ILE A 41 -0.45 1.20 -14.96
CA ILE A 41 0.88 1.41 -15.51
C ILE A 41 1.60 2.46 -14.66
N VAL A 42 2.64 2.04 -13.97
CA VAL A 42 3.50 2.92 -13.17
C VAL A 42 4.78 3.20 -13.95
N TRP A 43 5.14 4.46 -14.13
CA TRP A 43 6.44 4.84 -14.68
C TRP A 43 7.33 5.35 -13.55
N ALA A 44 8.50 4.75 -13.42
CA ALA A 44 9.52 5.10 -12.44
C ALA A 44 10.79 5.54 -13.16
N GLU A 45 11.20 6.79 -12.94
CA GLU A 45 12.46 7.31 -13.50
C GLU A 45 13.67 6.69 -12.79
N ILE A 46 14.65 6.23 -13.56
CA ILE A 46 15.94 5.75 -13.05
C ILE A 46 16.83 6.97 -12.78
N PRO A 47 17.34 7.18 -11.56
CA PRO A 47 18.20 8.32 -11.28
C PRO A 47 19.45 8.39 -12.18
N VAL A 48 19.81 9.62 -12.59
CA VAL A 48 21.02 9.89 -13.38
C VAL A 48 22.26 9.49 -12.58
N GLY A 49 23.26 8.92 -13.28
CA GLY A 49 24.58 8.65 -12.70
C GLY A 49 24.69 7.35 -11.90
N LEU A 50 23.65 6.50 -11.93
CA LEU A 50 23.74 5.13 -11.42
C LEU A 50 24.53 4.23 -12.38
N THR A 51 25.38 3.38 -11.81
CA THR A 51 25.95 2.24 -12.54
C THR A 51 24.87 1.20 -12.86
N GLU A 52 25.10 0.33 -13.83
CA GLU A 52 24.17 -0.74 -14.20
C GLU A 52 23.71 -1.60 -12.99
N LYS A 53 24.63 -1.94 -12.09
CA LYS A 53 24.31 -2.69 -10.86
C LYS A 53 23.41 -1.89 -9.90
N GLN A 54 23.66 -0.59 -9.78
CA GLN A 54 22.85 0.29 -8.92
C GLN A 54 21.46 0.51 -9.54
N SER A 55 21.38 0.64 -10.85
CA SER A 55 20.11 0.73 -11.57
C SER A 55 19.28 -0.54 -11.40
N ALA A 56 19.88 -1.72 -11.52
CA ALA A 56 19.19 -2.99 -11.25
C ALA A 56 18.68 -3.07 -9.81
N TYR A 57 19.52 -2.70 -8.83
CA TYR A 57 19.12 -2.68 -7.42
C TYR A 57 17.98 -1.69 -7.14
N PHE A 58 18.00 -0.52 -7.78
CA PHE A 58 16.91 0.44 -7.72
C PHE A 58 15.60 -0.14 -8.29
N GLN A 59 15.67 -0.79 -9.46
CA GLN A 59 14.51 -1.44 -10.08
C GLN A 59 13.93 -2.53 -9.18
N ASP A 60 14.78 -3.29 -8.49
CA ASP A 60 14.36 -4.31 -7.52
C ASP A 60 13.59 -3.67 -6.35
N ILE A 61 14.10 -2.58 -5.75
CA ILE A 61 13.43 -1.87 -4.65
C ILE A 61 12.03 -1.39 -5.08
N VAL A 62 11.93 -0.77 -6.25
CA VAL A 62 10.64 -0.26 -6.76
C VAL A 62 9.69 -1.43 -7.01
N SER A 63 10.17 -2.52 -7.63
CA SER A 63 9.39 -3.72 -7.90
C SER A 63 8.88 -4.39 -6.62
N ASP A 64 9.72 -4.44 -5.59
CA ASP A 64 9.40 -4.97 -4.27
C ASP A 64 8.35 -4.14 -3.55
N THR A 65 8.41 -2.81 -3.69
CA THR A 65 7.41 -1.89 -3.15
C THR A 65 6.02 -2.15 -3.75
N MET A 66 5.95 -2.66 -4.99
CA MET A 66 4.70 -3.01 -5.67
C MET A 66 4.17 -4.41 -5.32
N LYS A 67 4.94 -5.27 -4.65
CA LYS A 67 4.50 -6.64 -4.29
C LYS A 67 3.29 -6.64 -3.34
N PRO A 68 3.24 -5.85 -2.25
CA PRO A 68 2.09 -5.81 -1.37
C PRO A 68 0.81 -5.37 -2.09
N PHE A 69 0.90 -4.37 -2.97
CA PHE A 69 -0.24 -3.91 -3.75
C PHE A 69 -0.83 -5.02 -4.64
N ARG A 70 0.03 -5.74 -5.38
CA ARG A 70 -0.38 -6.86 -6.25
C ARG A 70 -0.96 -8.02 -5.45
N LYS A 71 -0.43 -8.28 -4.25
CA LYS A 71 -0.95 -9.32 -3.34
C LYS A 71 -2.34 -8.98 -2.82
N LEU A 72 -2.59 -7.71 -2.49
CA LEU A 72 -3.90 -7.24 -1.99
C LEU A 72 -4.93 -7.10 -3.12
N ASN A 73 -4.49 -6.87 -4.35
CA ASN A 73 -5.35 -6.61 -5.51
C ASN A 73 -5.03 -7.58 -6.66
N PRO A 74 -5.27 -8.90 -6.51
CA PRO A 74 -4.85 -9.90 -7.48
C PRO A 74 -5.51 -9.78 -8.85
N ASN A 75 -6.64 -9.07 -8.94
CA ASN A 75 -7.35 -8.84 -10.20
C ASN A 75 -6.95 -7.52 -10.90
N VAL A 76 -5.98 -6.78 -10.34
CA VAL A 76 -5.40 -5.59 -10.95
C VAL A 76 -4.05 -5.95 -11.53
N ASN A 77 -3.89 -5.77 -12.84
CA ASN A 77 -2.61 -5.90 -13.52
C ASN A 77 -1.78 -4.63 -13.30
N ALA A 78 -1.01 -4.58 -12.22
CA ALA A 78 -0.10 -3.46 -11.97
C ALA A 78 1.30 -3.74 -12.53
N SER A 79 1.71 -2.97 -13.54
CA SER A 79 3.03 -3.04 -14.17
C SER A 79 3.87 -1.82 -13.84
N THR A 80 5.19 -1.97 -13.83
CA THR A 80 6.13 -0.86 -13.65
C THR A 80 7.07 -0.80 -14.85
N LYS A 81 7.08 0.34 -15.53
CA LYS A 81 8.03 0.66 -16.59
C LYS A 81 9.11 1.58 -16.02
N PHE A 82 10.36 1.23 -16.23
CA PHE A 82 11.48 2.09 -15.87
C PHE A 82 11.84 2.95 -17.06
N VAL A 83 11.88 4.26 -16.85
CA VAL A 83 12.19 5.25 -17.87
C VAL A 83 13.52 5.92 -17.55
N LEU A 84 14.29 6.24 -18.59
CA LEU A 84 15.54 6.96 -18.43
C LEU A 84 15.26 8.47 -18.30
N PRO A 85 16.06 9.22 -17.55
CA PRO A 85 15.94 10.69 -17.46
C PRO A 85 16.05 11.37 -18.83
N ASP A 86 16.83 10.74 -19.71
CA ASP A 86 17.12 11.21 -21.06
C ASP A 86 16.08 10.72 -22.09
N GLU A 87 15.17 9.80 -21.71
CA GLU A 87 14.00 9.52 -22.55
C GLU A 87 13.15 10.79 -22.58
N GLU A 88 13.25 11.49 -23.71
CA GLU A 88 12.78 12.86 -23.86
C GLU A 88 11.37 13.06 -23.28
N LEU A 89 11.21 14.10 -22.45
CA LEU A 89 9.92 14.64 -22.01
C LEU A 89 8.91 14.81 -23.17
N SER A 90 9.41 14.93 -24.41
CA SER A 90 8.63 14.92 -25.64
C SER A 90 7.86 13.60 -25.84
N HIS A 91 8.49 12.44 -25.63
CA HIS A 91 7.88 11.12 -25.72
C HIS A 91 6.87 10.90 -24.61
N PHE A 92 7.20 11.30 -23.37
CA PHE A 92 6.26 11.30 -22.25
C PHE A 92 4.99 12.13 -22.56
N SER A 93 5.19 13.35 -23.09
CA SER A 93 4.07 14.24 -23.46
C SER A 93 3.23 13.67 -24.59
N GLN A 94 3.85 13.02 -25.58
CA GLN A 94 3.14 12.36 -26.68
C GLN A 94 2.29 11.17 -26.20
N GLU A 95 2.84 10.33 -25.33
CA GLU A 95 2.13 9.18 -24.77
C GLU A 95 0.95 9.62 -23.88
N LEU A 96 1.12 10.68 -23.09
CA LEU A 96 0.03 11.29 -22.31
C LEU A 96 -1.11 11.80 -23.21
N VAL A 97 -0.79 12.55 -24.27
CA VAL A 97 -1.80 13.10 -25.19
C VAL A 97 -2.56 11.99 -25.92
N ARG A 98 -1.91 10.85 -26.17
CA ARG A 98 -2.53 9.67 -26.79
C ARG A 98 -3.34 8.81 -25.83
N GLY A 99 -3.34 9.14 -24.53
CA GLY A 99 -3.97 8.31 -23.49
C GLY A 99 -3.24 6.98 -23.23
N ALA A 100 -1.98 6.87 -23.65
CA ALA A 100 -1.11 5.71 -23.45
C ALA A 100 -0.04 5.96 -22.37
N GLY A 101 -0.07 7.13 -21.72
CA GLY A 101 0.81 7.48 -20.62
C GLY A 101 0.52 6.68 -19.34
N PRO A 102 1.38 6.81 -18.32
CA PRO A 102 1.21 6.10 -17.06
C PRO A 102 0.00 6.60 -16.27
N ASP A 103 -0.61 5.72 -15.49
CA ASP A 103 -1.56 6.08 -14.43
C ASP A 103 -0.84 6.78 -13.26
N ILE A 104 0.42 6.39 -13.01
CA ILE A 104 1.25 6.95 -11.94
C ILE A 104 2.64 7.25 -12.51
N PHE A 105 3.05 8.51 -12.41
CA PHE A 105 4.39 8.95 -12.79
C PHE A 105 5.14 9.45 -11.56
N ARG A 106 6.37 8.98 -11.36
CA ARG A 106 7.25 9.42 -10.27
C ARG A 106 8.61 9.87 -10.80
N LEU A 107 8.85 11.17 -10.66
CA LEU A 107 10.17 11.81 -10.76
C LEU A 107 10.89 11.61 -9.40
N LEU A 108 12.17 11.23 -9.41
CA LEU A 108 12.99 11.11 -8.20
C LEU A 108 14.17 12.07 -8.23
#